data_AF-S8E4B3-F1
#
_entry.id   AF-S8E4B3-F1
#
_cell.length_a   1.000
_cell.length_b   1.000
_cell.length_c   1.000
_cell.angle_alpha   90.00
_cell.angle_beta   90.00
_cell.angle_gamma   90.00
#
_symmetry.space_group_name_H-M   'P 1'
#
loop_
_entity.id
_entity.type
_entity.pdbx_description
1 polymer ?
#
loop_
_entity_poly.entity_id
_entity_poly.type
_entity_poly.pdbx_seq_one_letter_code
_entity_poly.pdbx_strand_id
1 'polypeptide(L)'
;MKFFAFAPLLAFAAVVQASCPSAMPLSLCCQSLEPFSDNEYVWENVCGITVPDTSLLTASGCEVSTTCETEDTYAACCEEYLSCPSGSTDGAIGYNCTGYAVENSEDSIVVRLH
;
A
#
# COMPACT_ATOMS: atom_id res chain seq x y z
N MET A 1 -21.77 31.74 -44.82
CA MET A 1 -21.82 30.42 -44.14
C MET A 1 -20.86 30.49 -42.96
N LYS A 2 -21.35 30.22 -41.75
CA LYS A 2 -20.71 30.55 -40.48
C LYS A 2 -19.91 29.31 -40.02
N PHE A 3 -18.58 29.39 -40.02
CA PHE A 3 -17.71 28.30 -39.58
C PHE A 3 -17.77 28.21 -38.05
N PHE A 4 -18.38 27.15 -37.53
CA PHE A 4 -18.36 26.82 -36.11
C PHE A 4 -16.99 26.26 -35.76
N ALA A 5 -16.24 27.00 -34.94
CA ALA A 5 -15.02 26.54 -34.32
C ALA A 5 -15.36 25.47 -33.27
N PHE A 6 -14.92 24.23 -33.49
CA PHE A 6 -14.90 23.20 -32.46
C PHE A 6 -13.53 23.23 -31.79
N ALA A 7 -13.48 23.80 -30.58
CA ALA A 7 -12.31 23.71 -29.70
C ALA A 7 -12.35 22.35 -28.97
N PRO A 8 -11.28 21.54 -29.01
CA PRO A 8 -11.21 20.33 -28.18
C PRO A 8 -10.93 20.75 -26.73
N LEU A 9 -11.92 20.51 -25.86
CA LEU A 9 -11.73 20.53 -24.41
C LEU A 9 -10.82 19.35 -24.03
N LEU A 10 -9.54 19.64 -23.84
CA LEU A 10 -8.60 18.73 -23.17
C LEU A 10 -9.04 18.58 -21.71
N ALA A 11 -9.72 17.48 -21.42
CA ALA A 11 -10.01 17.05 -20.06
C ALA A 11 -8.70 16.60 -19.40
N PHE A 12 -8.13 17.46 -18.55
CA PHE A 12 -7.07 17.07 -17.63
C PHE A 12 -7.69 16.17 -16.55
N ALA A 13 -7.64 14.86 -16.75
CA ALA A 13 -7.81 13.91 -15.67
C ALA A 13 -6.62 14.10 -14.71
N ALA A 14 -6.84 14.86 -13.63
CA ALA A 14 -5.89 14.91 -12.54
C ALA A 14 -5.87 13.53 -11.89
N VAL A 15 -4.82 12.75 -12.20
CA VAL A 15 -4.52 11.51 -11.49
C VAL A 15 -4.23 11.91 -10.05
N VAL A 16 -5.21 11.75 -9.17
CA VAL A 16 -4.98 11.83 -7.73
C VAL A 16 -4.20 10.56 -7.40
N GLN A 17 -2.87 10.62 -7.49
CA GLN A 17 -2.04 9.64 -6.80
C GLN A 17 -2.48 9.71 -5.34
N ALA A 18 -3.11 8.64 -4.86
CA ALA A 18 -3.58 8.56 -3.49
C ALA A 18 -2.37 8.61 -2.56
N SER A 19 -1.96 9.81 -2.18
CA SER A 19 -0.92 10.03 -1.21
C SER A 19 -1.44 9.59 0.16
N CYS A 20 -0.59 8.87 0.89
CA CYS A 20 -0.96 8.38 2.20
C CYS A 20 -1.33 9.53 3.15
N PRO A 21 -2.31 9.33 4.04
CA PRO A 21 -2.70 10.36 5.00
C PRO A 21 -1.50 10.72 5.88
N SER A 22 -1.44 11.97 6.36
CA SER A 22 -0.30 12.44 7.17
C SER A 22 -0.06 11.64 8.45
N ALA A 23 -1.07 10.90 8.94
CA ALA A 23 -0.96 10.00 10.07
C ALA A 23 -0.21 8.70 9.74
N MET A 24 -0.28 8.23 8.48
CA MET A 24 0.38 7.03 7.99
C MET A 24 1.32 7.41 6.82
N PRO A 25 2.46 8.08 7.09
CA PRO A 25 3.26 8.69 6.04
C PRO A 25 4.01 7.69 5.15
N LEU A 26 4.06 6.41 5.53
CA LEU A 26 4.82 5.40 4.81
C LEU A 26 4.00 4.81 3.66
N SER A 27 4.29 5.26 2.44
CA SER A 27 3.75 4.65 1.22
C SER A 27 4.62 3.45 0.83
N LEU A 28 4.00 2.27 0.81
CA LEU A 28 4.66 0.99 0.56
C LEU A 28 3.95 0.20 -0.52
N CYS A 29 4.74 -0.56 -1.28
CA CYS A 29 4.22 -1.56 -2.19
C CYS A 29 4.62 -2.96 -1.75
N CYS A 30 3.66 -3.77 -1.38
CA CYS A 30 3.88 -4.97 -0.59
C CYS A 30 3.26 -6.20 -1.24
N GLN A 31 3.84 -7.37 -0.97
CA GLN A 31 3.29 -8.65 -1.45
C GLN A 31 2.13 -9.13 -0.58
N SER A 32 2.12 -8.72 0.70
CA SER A 32 1.02 -9.03 1.61
C SER A 32 0.62 -7.82 2.44
N LEU A 33 -0.66 -7.82 2.83
CA LEU A 33 -1.27 -6.90 3.77
C LEU A 33 -2.29 -7.68 4.62
N GLU A 34 -1.87 -8.08 5.81
CA GLU A 34 -2.63 -8.97 6.68
C GLU A 34 -2.43 -8.61 8.17
N PRO A 35 -3.38 -8.93 9.06
CA PRO A 35 -3.22 -8.71 10.49
C PRO A 35 -1.91 -9.29 11.04
N PHE A 36 -1.29 -8.60 12.00
CA PHE A 36 -0.07 -9.09 12.66
C PHE A 36 -0.27 -10.50 13.23
N SER A 37 -1.46 -10.80 13.76
CA SER A 37 -1.84 -12.09 14.32
C SER A 37 -1.71 -13.27 13.36
N ASP A 38 -1.83 -13.06 12.05
CA ASP A 38 -1.71 -14.14 11.06
C ASP A 38 -0.26 -14.67 10.97
N ASN A 39 0.72 -13.86 11.35
CA ASN A 39 2.15 -14.22 11.35
C ASN A 39 2.84 -14.01 12.71
N GLU A 40 2.06 -13.93 13.80
CA GLU A 40 2.56 -13.59 15.15
C GLU A 40 3.73 -14.48 15.59
N TYR A 41 3.66 -15.78 15.28
CA TYR A 41 4.71 -16.72 15.66
C TYR A 41 6.05 -16.34 15.03
N VAL A 42 6.06 -15.93 13.77
CA VAL A 42 7.27 -15.50 13.06
C VAL A 42 7.74 -14.15 13.60
N TRP A 43 6.82 -13.20 13.75
CA TRP A 43 7.15 -11.87 14.24
C TRP A 43 7.75 -11.89 15.64
N GLU A 44 7.16 -12.62 16.57
CA GLU A 44 7.63 -12.68 17.95
C GLU A 44 8.87 -13.57 18.10
N ASN A 45 8.89 -14.76 17.51
CA ASN A 45 9.93 -15.75 17.80
C ASN A 45 11.13 -15.68 16.85
N VAL A 46 10.94 -15.21 15.61
CA VAL A 46 12.02 -15.11 14.60
C VAL A 46 12.53 -13.68 14.50
N CYS A 47 11.64 -12.70 14.51
CA CYS A 47 12.00 -11.30 14.38
C CYS A 47 12.18 -10.59 15.74
N GLY A 48 11.69 -11.16 16.84
CA GLY A 48 11.75 -10.53 18.16
C GLY A 48 10.90 -9.26 18.26
N ILE A 49 9.88 -9.13 17.41
CA ILE A 49 8.98 -7.98 17.36
C ILE A 49 7.79 -8.28 18.24
N THR A 50 7.42 -7.33 19.09
CA THR A 50 6.18 -7.37 19.86
C THR A 50 5.47 -6.04 19.69
N VAL A 51 4.17 -6.09 19.45
CA VAL A 51 3.34 -4.92 19.19
C VAL A 51 2.19 -4.83 20.19
N PRO A 52 1.65 -3.62 20.45
CA PRO A 52 0.56 -3.46 21.41
C PRO A 52 -0.79 -4.02 20.92
N ASP A 53 -1.00 -4.12 19.61
CA ASP A 53 -2.24 -4.62 19.02
C ASP A 53 -1.96 -5.53 17.83
N THR A 54 -2.22 -6.83 18.00
CA THR A 54 -1.96 -7.84 16.96
C THR A 54 -3.05 -7.91 15.89
N SER A 55 -4.17 -7.20 16.06
CA SER A 55 -5.26 -7.16 15.08
C SER A 55 -5.00 -6.16 13.95
N LEU A 56 -4.03 -5.26 14.13
CA LEU A 56 -3.67 -4.26 13.13
C LEU A 56 -2.95 -4.89 11.94
N LEU A 57 -3.21 -4.32 10.75
CA LEU A 57 -2.60 -4.80 9.52
C LEU A 57 -1.09 -4.51 9.52
N THR A 58 -0.36 -5.52 9.09
CA THR A 58 1.05 -5.47 8.75
C THR A 58 1.22 -5.66 7.27
N ALA A 59 2.12 -4.87 6.68
CA ALA A 59 2.48 -4.99 5.29
C ALA A 59 3.87 -5.62 5.19
N SER A 60 4.02 -6.66 4.39
CA SER A 60 5.27 -7.42 4.25
C SER A 60 5.57 -7.70 2.77
N GLY A 61 6.82 -8.04 2.46
CA GLY A 61 7.32 -8.10 1.08
C GLY A 61 7.46 -6.72 0.46
N CYS A 62 7.68 -5.67 1.26
CA CYS A 62 7.51 -4.30 0.80
C CYS A 62 8.75 -3.70 0.15
N GLU A 63 8.52 -3.03 -0.98
CA GLU A 63 9.43 -2.04 -1.56
C GLU A 63 8.91 -0.62 -1.29
N VAL A 64 9.84 0.29 -0.98
CA VAL A 64 9.50 1.71 -0.84
C VAL A 64 9.26 2.26 -2.24
N SER A 65 7.99 2.43 -2.59
CA SER A 65 7.58 2.96 -3.88
C SER A 65 6.43 3.94 -3.72
N THR A 66 6.44 4.98 -4.56
CA THR A 66 5.32 5.93 -4.70
C THR A 66 4.19 5.38 -5.56
N THR A 67 4.40 4.23 -6.21
CA THR A 67 3.47 3.61 -7.15
C THR A 67 3.55 2.08 -7.04
N CYS A 68 2.40 1.47 -6.74
CA CYS A 68 2.20 0.04 -6.92
C CYS A 68 1.56 -0.21 -8.28
N GLU A 69 2.35 -0.71 -9.21
CA GLU A 69 1.92 -0.96 -10.59
C GLU A 69 1.93 -2.46 -10.94
N THR A 70 2.32 -3.31 -9.99
CA THR A 70 2.39 -4.76 -10.20
C THR A 70 1.09 -5.38 -9.73
N GLU A 71 0.49 -6.25 -10.56
CA GLU A 71 -0.66 -7.04 -10.12
C GLU A 71 -0.30 -7.92 -8.93
N ASP A 72 -1.31 -8.28 -8.16
CA ASP A 72 -1.17 -9.13 -6.97
C ASP A 72 -0.27 -8.48 -5.90
N THR A 73 -0.10 -7.16 -5.95
CA THR A 73 0.56 -6.38 -4.88
C THR A 73 -0.43 -5.49 -4.15
N TYR A 74 -0.07 -5.09 -2.95
CA TYR A 74 -0.85 -4.24 -2.07
C TYR A 74 -0.21 -2.86 -1.98
N ALA A 75 -0.99 -1.83 -2.28
CA ALA A 75 -0.64 -0.47 -1.95
C ALA A 75 -1.00 -0.23 -0.47
N ALA A 76 0.01 -0.01 0.36
CA ALA A 76 -0.15 0.17 1.80
C ALA A 76 0.37 1.53 2.28
N CYS A 77 -0.38 2.12 3.20
CA CYS A 77 -0.01 3.31 3.96
C CYS A 77 0.15 2.89 5.43
N CYS A 78 1.35 3.01 5.98
CA CYS A 78 1.66 2.56 7.33
C CYS A 78 2.16 3.70 8.23
N GLU A 79 2.00 3.53 9.55
CA GLU A 79 2.51 4.51 10.53
C GLU A 79 4.01 4.36 10.75
N GLU A 80 4.48 3.11 10.87
CA GLU A 80 5.87 2.82 11.22
C GLU A 80 6.43 1.58 10.53
N TYR A 81 7.76 1.48 10.51
CA TYR A 81 8.47 0.28 10.07
C TYR A 81 8.84 -0.60 11.26
N LEU A 82 8.53 -1.88 11.17
CA LEU A 82 9.10 -2.92 12.00
C LEU A 82 10.33 -3.51 11.31
N SER A 83 11.41 -3.69 12.05
CA SER A 83 12.66 -4.26 11.53
C SER A 83 12.81 -5.69 12.01
N CYS A 84 12.79 -6.65 11.08
CA CYS A 84 13.15 -8.03 11.38
C CYS A 84 14.65 -8.26 11.12
N PRO A 85 15.48 -8.54 12.14
CA PRO A 85 16.93 -8.67 12.00
C PRO A 85 17.36 -9.93 11.22
N SER A 86 16.47 -10.91 11.10
CA SER A 86 16.76 -12.25 10.60
C SER A 86 16.64 -12.37 9.09
N GLY A 87 17.20 -11.43 8.30
CA GLY A 87 17.35 -11.57 6.85
C GLY A 87 16.10 -12.04 6.08
N SER A 88 14.92 -11.72 6.58
CA SER A 88 13.66 -12.32 6.12
C SER A 88 13.39 -11.90 4.69
N THR A 89 13.00 -12.87 3.90
CA THR A 89 12.70 -12.79 2.47
C THR A 89 11.63 -11.73 2.12
N ASP A 90 10.96 -11.19 3.14
CA ASP A 90 9.85 -10.24 3.08
C ASP A 90 10.25 -8.75 3.13
N GLY A 91 11.54 -8.38 3.20
CA GLY A 91 11.92 -6.96 3.13
C GLY A 91 11.41 -6.11 4.32
N ALA A 92 11.12 -4.83 4.07
CA ALA A 92 10.64 -3.92 5.12
C ALA A 92 9.22 -4.28 5.56
N ILE A 93 8.96 -4.30 6.88
CA ILE A 93 7.62 -4.59 7.42
C ILE A 93 6.98 -3.28 7.86
N GLY A 94 5.82 -2.93 7.32
CA GLY A 94 5.01 -1.82 7.80
C GLY A 94 4.06 -2.29 8.92
N TYR A 95 3.79 -1.44 9.91
CA TYR A 95 2.80 -1.69 10.96
C TYR A 95 1.76 -0.59 11.06
N ASN A 96 0.59 -0.97 11.57
CA ASN A 96 -0.62 -0.15 11.60
C ASN A 96 -0.92 0.40 10.21
N CYS A 97 -1.04 -0.52 9.26
CA CYS A 97 -1.22 -0.20 7.86
C CYS A 97 -2.70 -0.12 7.47
N THR A 98 -2.99 0.66 6.44
CA THR A 98 -4.22 0.57 5.65
C THR A 98 -3.86 0.47 4.18
N GLY A 99 -4.68 -0.15 3.36
CA GLY A 99 -4.31 -0.35 1.97
C GLY A 99 -5.35 -1.10 1.16
N TYR A 100 -4.96 -1.45 -0.05
CA TYR A 100 -5.80 -2.19 -1.00
C TYR A 100 -4.95 -3.02 -1.95
N ALA A 101 -5.53 -4.11 -2.44
CA ALA A 101 -4.95 -4.89 -3.52
C ALA A 101 -5.00 -4.08 -4.83
N VAL A 102 -3.91 -4.14 -5.60
CA VAL A 102 -3.81 -3.55 -6.93
C VAL A 102 -4.26 -4.58 -7.96
N GLU A 103 -5.38 -4.29 -8.61
CA GLU A 103 -5.90 -5.08 -9.73
C GLU A 103 -5.70 -4.26 -11.02
N ASN A 104 -5.12 -4.83 -12.10
CA ASN A 104 -5.10 -4.14 -13.40
C ASN A 104 -6.51 -4.12 -13.98
N SER A 105 -7.27 -3.12 -13.60
CA SER A 105 -8.35 -2.63 -14.43
C SER A 105 -7.78 -1.48 -15.25
N GLU A 106 -8.00 -1.47 -16.57
CA GLU A 106 -7.73 -0.32 -17.46
C GLU A 106 -8.51 0.98 -17.07
N ASP A 107 -9.08 0.99 -15.87
CA ASP A 107 -9.84 2.05 -15.23
C ASP A 107 -9.42 2.02 -13.75
N SER A 108 -8.66 3.02 -13.29
CA SER A 108 -8.19 3.11 -11.90
C SER A 108 -9.35 3.10 -10.91
N ILE A 109 -9.72 1.93 -10.40
CA ILE A 109 -10.64 1.78 -9.28
C ILE A 109 -9.84 1.22 -8.11
N VAL A 110 -9.39 2.14 -7.25
CA VAL A 110 -8.85 1.84 -5.93
C VAL A 110 -9.95 1.17 -5.11
N VAL A 111 -9.89 -0.15 -4.95
CA VAL A 111 -10.84 -0.90 -4.11
C VAL A 111 -10.46 -0.68 -2.64
N ARG A 112 -11.03 0.34 -2.00
CA ARG A 112 -10.91 0.51 -0.54
C ARG A 112 -11.61 -0.64 0.18
N LEU A 113 -10.85 -1.55 0.78
CA LEU A 113 -11.37 -2.52 1.73
C LEU A 113 -11.69 -1.78 3.06
N HIS A 114 -12.93 -1.93 3.52
CA HIS A 114 -13.48 -1.33 4.74
C HIS A 114 -13.16 -2.18 5.97
#